data_AF-A0A9W4SR32-F1
#
_entry.id   AF-A0A9W4SR32-F1
#
_cell.length_a   1.000
_cell.length_b   1.000
_cell.length_c   1.000
_cell.angle_alpha   90.00
_cell.angle_beta   90.00
_cell.angle_gamma   90.00
#
_symmetry.space_group_name_H-M   'P 1'
#
loop_
_entity.id
_entity.type
_entity.pdbx_description
1 polymer ?
#
loop_
_entity_poly.entity_id
_entity_poly.type
_entity_poly.pdbx_seq_one_letter_code
_entity_poly.pdbx_strand_id
1 'polypeptide(L)'
;MEIEGFNSKVIKVQQIFEMYRSKVFPSPLSPIEAYNSLIYENRPTPRRTTTTMLGLLNLIVSQEAEQIQITNKQVVSRVSYILYKEASQNELQEYKKLSIAVNNIILHKNGF
;
A
#
# COMPACT_ATOMS: atom_id res chain seq x y z
N MET A 1 27.96 19.22 15.55
CA MET A 1 27.43 18.15 16.40
C MET A 1 25.97 17.93 15.98
N GLU A 2 25.73 17.23 14.87
CA GLU A 2 24.40 17.11 14.23
C GLU A 2 24.10 15.68 13.72
N ILE A 3 24.84 14.67 14.19
CA ILE A 3 24.75 13.30 13.65
C ILE A 3 23.68 12.46 14.39
N GLU A 4 23.30 12.84 15.61
CA GLU A 4 22.38 12.06 16.44
C GLU A 4 20.91 12.15 15.99
N GLY A 5 20.48 13.31 15.47
CA GLY A 5 19.08 13.52 15.05
C GLY A 5 18.71 12.81 13.75
N PHE A 6 19.67 12.62 12.85
CA PHE A 6 19.44 11.94 11.57
C PHE A 6 19.41 10.42 11.75
N ASN A 7 20.37 9.87 12.50
CA ASN A 7 20.43 8.43 12.81
C ASN A 7 19.20 7.96 13.61
N SER A 8 18.72 8.75 14.57
CA SER A 8 17.48 8.45 15.33
C SER A 8 16.24 8.37 14.44
N LYS A 9 16.10 9.28 13.46
CA LYS A 9 14.98 9.28 12.51
C LYS A 9 15.06 8.11 11.53
N VAL A 10 16.26 7.79 11.04
CA VAL A 10 16.49 6.66 10.13
C VAL A 10 16.22 5.33 10.83
N ILE A 11 16.70 5.14 12.07
CA ILE A 11 16.44 3.93 12.86
C ILE A 11 14.94 3.72 13.09
N LYS A 12 14.19 4.79 13.40
CA LYS A 12 12.73 4.70 13.55
C LYS A 12 12.04 4.32 12.24
N VAL A 13 12.47 4.87 11.10
CA VAL A 13 11.91 4.52 9.79
C VAL A 13 12.23 3.07 9.42
N GLN A 14 13.41 2.56 9.78
CA GLN A 14 13.83 1.19 9.50
C GLN A 14 13.13 0.16 10.41
N GLN A 15 12.89 0.49 11.68
CA GLN A 15 12.06 -0.32 12.58
C GLN A 15 10.58 -0.33 12.15
N ILE A 16 10.07 0.82 11.68
CA ILE A 16 8.77 0.90 11.02
C ILE A 16 8.78 -0.01 9.78
N PHE A 17 9.85 -0.02 8.99
CA PHE A 17 9.95 -0.84 7.80
C PHE A 17 9.84 -2.35 8.07
N GLU A 18 10.60 -2.86 9.02
CA GLU A 18 10.57 -4.29 9.40
C GLU A 18 9.22 -4.69 9.99
N MET A 19 8.65 -3.83 10.85
CA MET A 19 7.32 -4.04 11.42
C MET A 19 6.23 -4.10 10.34
N TYR A 20 6.35 -3.30 9.28
CA TYR A 20 5.37 -3.29 8.20
C TYR A 20 5.58 -4.42 7.22
N ARG A 21 6.82 -4.89 6.99
CA ARG A 21 7.09 -5.88 5.95
C ARG A 21 6.26 -7.15 6.13
N SER A 22 6.20 -7.69 7.35
CA SER A 22 5.40 -8.89 7.68
C SER A 22 3.89 -8.69 7.58
N LYS A 23 3.42 -7.45 7.66
CA LYS A 23 1.99 -7.10 7.55
C LYS A 23 1.57 -6.78 6.11
N VAL A 24 2.54 -6.42 5.27
CA VAL A 24 2.32 -5.94 3.92
C VAL A 24 2.65 -7.02 2.87
N PHE A 25 3.54 -7.95 3.22
CA PHE A 25 3.97 -9.06 2.38
C PHE A 25 3.79 -10.42 3.09
N PRO A 26 3.15 -11.42 2.44
CA PRO A 26 2.38 -11.30 1.20
C PRO A 26 1.21 -10.30 1.38
N SER A 27 0.58 -9.87 0.28
CA SER A 27 -0.55 -8.94 0.42
C SER A 27 -1.64 -9.57 1.29
N PRO A 28 -2.10 -8.89 2.37
CA PRO A 28 -3.12 -9.45 3.26
C PRO A 28 -4.55 -9.35 2.67
N LEU A 29 -4.73 -8.62 1.57
CA LEU A 29 -6.05 -8.35 1.00
C LEU A 29 -6.39 -9.29 -0.15
N SER A 30 -7.62 -9.79 -0.14
CA SER A 30 -8.24 -10.37 -1.33
C SER A 30 -8.56 -9.28 -2.38
N PRO A 31 -8.77 -9.64 -3.66
CA PRO A 31 -9.16 -8.68 -4.70
C PRO A 31 -10.43 -7.89 -4.37
N ILE A 32 -11.41 -8.51 -3.72
CA ILE A 32 -12.68 -7.85 -3.36
C ILE A 32 -12.46 -6.86 -2.20
N GLU A 33 -11.70 -7.23 -1.17
CA GLU A 33 -11.39 -6.33 -0.06
C GLU A 33 -10.55 -5.13 -0.52
N ALA A 34 -9.57 -5.36 -1.40
CA ALA A 34 -8.79 -4.29 -2.01
C ALA A 34 -9.67 -3.37 -2.85
N TYR A 35 -10.59 -3.91 -3.67
CA TYR A 35 -11.55 -3.10 -4.40
C TYR A 35 -12.44 -2.27 -3.47
N ASN A 36 -13.01 -2.90 -2.44
CA ASN A 36 -13.87 -2.24 -1.46
C ASN A 36 -13.14 -1.13 -0.68
N SER A 37 -11.85 -1.34 -0.37
CA SER A 37 -11.01 -0.33 0.29
C SER A 37 -10.64 0.83 -0.63
N LEU A 38 -10.65 0.62 -1.96
CA LEU A 38 -10.39 1.66 -2.97
C LEU A 38 -11.62 2.50 -3.31
N ILE A 39 -12.82 2.04 -2.96
CA ILE A 39 -14.07 2.80 -3.09
C ILE A 39 -14.35 3.50 -1.76
N TYR A 40 -14.57 4.81 -1.79
CA TYR A 40 -14.98 5.53 -0.59
C TYR A 40 -16.46 5.21 -0.31
N GLU A 41 -16.83 5.04 0.97
CA GLU A 41 -18.19 4.68 1.43
C GLU A 41 -19.31 5.56 0.84
N ASN A 42 -19.00 6.79 0.42
CA ASN A 42 -19.97 7.76 -0.08
C ASN A 42 -19.79 8.16 -1.56
N ARG A 43 -19.15 7.34 -2.41
CA ARG A 43 -19.06 7.66 -3.83
C ARG A 43 -20.35 7.26 -4.57
N PRO A 44 -21.08 8.21 -5.19
CA PRO A 44 -22.29 7.91 -5.97
C PRO A 44 -21.99 7.14 -7.26
N THR A 45 -20.71 7.02 -7.65
CA THR A 45 -20.29 6.35 -8.88
C THR A 45 -19.20 5.31 -8.61
N PRO A 46 -19.25 4.14 -9.27
CA PRO A 46 -18.20 3.15 -9.19
C PRO A 46 -16.84 3.75 -9.58
N ARG A 47 -15.77 3.27 -8.92
CA ARG A 47 -14.41 3.69 -9.27
C ARG A 47 -14.11 3.27 -10.70
N ARG A 48 -13.77 4.23 -11.57
CA ARG A 48 -13.40 4.00 -12.99
C ARG A 48 -11.90 3.90 -13.23
N THR A 49 -11.10 4.44 -12.32
CA THR A 49 -9.65 4.47 -12.46
C THR A 49 -9.05 3.19 -11.91
N THR A 50 -8.29 2.49 -12.76
CA THR A 50 -7.48 1.33 -12.39
C THR A 50 -6.42 1.70 -11.33
N THR A 51 -5.90 0.67 -10.67
CA THR A 51 -4.82 0.78 -9.69
C THR A 51 -3.55 0.11 -10.20
N THR A 52 -2.45 0.37 -9.51
CA THR A 52 -1.14 -0.23 -9.79
C THR A 52 -0.68 -1.06 -8.60
N MET A 53 0.38 -1.86 -8.78
CA MET A 53 1.05 -2.58 -7.68
C MET A 53 1.41 -1.64 -6.53
N LEU A 54 2.07 -0.51 -6.85
CA LEU A 54 2.44 0.50 -5.86
C LEU A 54 1.22 1.19 -5.24
N GLY A 55 0.15 1.40 -6.01
CA GLY A 55 -1.10 1.95 -5.48
C GLY A 55 -1.75 1.05 -4.44
N LEU A 56 -1.76 -0.26 -4.67
CA LEU A 56 -2.24 -1.25 -3.71
C LEU A 56 -1.32 -1.39 -2.50
N LEU A 57 -0.01 -1.36 -2.72
CA LEU A 57 0.96 -1.36 -1.63
C LEU A 57 0.78 -0.14 -0.72
N ASN A 58 0.59 1.04 -1.32
CA ASN A 58 0.34 2.29 -0.59
C ASN A 58 -0.97 2.21 0.21
N LEU A 59 -2.03 1.65 -0.35
CA LEU A 59 -3.28 1.42 0.36
C LEU A 59 -3.06 0.61 1.66
N ILE A 60 -2.39 -0.53 1.57
CA ILE A 60 -2.17 -1.42 2.72
C ILE A 60 -1.25 -0.77 3.75
N VAL A 61 -0.17 -0.12 3.30
CA VAL A 61 0.72 0.63 4.21
C VAL A 61 -0.03 1.78 4.89
N SER A 62 -0.94 2.45 4.19
CA SER A 62 -1.79 3.51 4.78
C SER A 62 -2.70 2.97 5.87
N GLN A 63 -3.35 1.81 5.64
CA GLN A 63 -4.23 1.17 6.63
C GLN A 63 -3.46 0.78 7.90
N GLU A 64 -2.26 0.23 7.75
CA GLU A 64 -1.39 -0.11 8.88
C GLU A 64 -0.83 1.14 9.59
N ALA A 65 -0.54 2.20 8.83
CA ALA A 65 -0.09 3.48 9.38
C ALA A 65 -1.16 4.18 10.21
N GLU A 66 -2.42 4.11 9.78
CA GLU A 66 -3.56 4.64 10.52
C GLU A 66 -3.75 3.93 11.87
N GLN A 67 -3.56 2.61 11.95
CA GLN A 67 -3.64 1.85 13.20
C GLN A 67 -2.65 2.34 14.27
N ILE A 68 -1.50 2.89 13.85
CA ILE A 68 -0.48 3.44 14.75
C ILE A 68 -0.37 4.97 14.70
N GLN A 69 -1.43 5.63 14.22
CA GLN A 69 -1.58 7.10 14.20
C GLN A 69 -0.54 7.86 13.37
N ILE A 70 0.06 7.21 12.37
CA ILE A 70 0.90 7.88 11.36
C ILE A 70 -0.02 8.41 10.25
N THR A 71 -0.32 9.71 10.29
CA THR A 71 -1.24 10.36 9.34
C THR A 71 -0.52 11.12 8.22
N ASN A 72 0.81 11.23 8.27
CA ASN A 72 1.58 11.95 7.26
C ASN A 72 1.66 11.13 5.95
N LYS A 73 0.85 11.54 4.96
CA LYS A 73 0.76 10.89 3.65
C LYS A 73 2.08 10.84 2.87
N GLN A 74 2.98 11.80 3.07
CA GLN A 74 4.29 11.80 2.42
C GLN A 74 5.18 10.70 3.00
N VAL A 75 5.13 10.50 4.33
CA VAL A 75 5.85 9.43 5.02
C VAL A 75 5.34 8.07 4.56
N VAL A 76 4.02 7.87 4.55
CA VAL A 76 3.38 6.63 4.06
C VAL A 76 3.83 6.33 2.62
N SER A 77 3.69 7.30 1.71
CA SER A 77 4.08 7.12 0.31
C SER A 77 5.57 6.81 0.15
N ARG A 78 6.44 7.42 0.96
CA ARG A 78 7.88 7.15 0.94
C ARG A 78 8.19 5.75 1.44
N VAL A 79 7.57 5.32 2.53
CA VAL A 79 7.73 3.95 3.07
C VAL A 79 7.25 2.92 2.06
N SER A 80 6.07 3.11 1.45
CA SER A 80 5.57 2.22 0.39
C SER A 80 6.54 2.13 -0.78
N TYR A 81 7.13 3.26 -1.22
CA TYR A 81 8.10 3.25 -2.30
C TYR A 81 9.38 2.47 -1.95
N ILE A 82 9.89 2.61 -0.72
CA ILE A 82 11.06 1.86 -0.27
C ILE A 82 10.71 0.35 -0.21
N LEU A 83 9.54 -0.01 0.36
CA LEU A 83 9.06 -1.40 0.44
C LEU A 83 8.97 -2.01 -0.96
N TYR A 84 8.47 -1.25 -1.92
CA TYR A 84 8.37 -1.68 -3.32
C TYR A 84 9.75 -1.93 -3.95
N LYS A 85 10.75 -1.08 -3.66
CA LYS A 85 12.09 -1.19 -4.24
C LYS A 85 12.90 -2.35 -3.63
N GLU A 86 12.61 -2.70 -2.39
CA GLU A 86 13.25 -3.81 -1.67
C GLU A 86 12.42 -5.09 -1.67
N ALA A 87 11.26 -5.10 -2.32
CA ALA A 87 10.46 -6.30 -2.50
C ALA A 87 11.20 -7.31 -3.40
N SER A 88 11.16 -8.57 -2.99
CA SER A 88 11.57 -9.71 -3.80
C SER A 88 10.66 -9.85 -5.03
N GLN A 89 11.14 -10.57 -6.04
CA GLN A 89 10.35 -10.82 -7.25
C GLN A 89 9.04 -11.57 -6.95
N ASN A 90 9.04 -12.46 -5.96
CA ASN A 90 7.83 -13.19 -5.55
C ASN A 90 6.79 -12.24 -4.94
N GLU A 91 7.19 -11.37 -4.02
CA GLU A 91 6.33 -10.34 -3.42
C GLU A 91 5.76 -9.40 -4.51
N LEU A 92 6.59 -8.96 -5.45
CA LEU A 92 6.15 -8.13 -6.57
C LEU A 92 5.14 -8.86 -7.48
N GLN A 93 5.34 -10.16 -7.71
CA GLN A 93 4.46 -10.96 -8.54
C GLN A 93 3.08 -11.16 -7.90
N GLU A 94 3.01 -11.25 -6.57
CA GLU A 94 1.72 -11.29 -5.85
C GLU A 94 0.95 -9.99 -6.00
N TYR A 95 1.60 -8.85 -5.77
CA TYR A 95 0.98 -7.54 -5.98
C TYR A 95 0.59 -7.31 -7.44
N LYS A 96 1.34 -7.86 -8.39
CA LYS A 96 0.98 -7.84 -9.81
C LYS A 96 -0.33 -8.60 -10.04
N LYS A 97 -0.44 -9.85 -9.56
CA LYS A 97 -1.66 -10.66 -9.65
C LYS A 97 -2.86 -9.94 -9.02
N LEU A 98 -2.66 -9.38 -7.81
CA LEU A 98 -3.71 -8.63 -7.12
C LEU A 98 -4.16 -7.41 -7.92
N SER A 99 -3.22 -6.61 -8.45
CA SER A 99 -3.55 -5.42 -9.25
C SER A 99 -4.36 -5.76 -10.50
N ILE A 100 -4.03 -6.87 -11.17
CA ILE A 100 -4.78 -7.36 -12.32
C ILE A 100 -6.21 -7.76 -11.90
N ALA A 101 -6.35 -8.54 -10.83
CA ALA A 101 -7.65 -8.99 -10.35
C ALA A 101 -8.55 -7.82 -9.94
N VAL A 102 -8.00 -6.85 -9.19
CA VAL A 102 -8.73 -5.63 -8.79
C VAL A 102 -9.12 -4.80 -10.01
N ASN A 103 -8.23 -4.64 -10.98
CA ASN A 103 -8.54 -3.91 -12.21
C ASN A 103 -9.61 -4.59 -13.04
N ASN A 104 -9.65 -5.91 -13.09
CA ASN A 104 -10.72 -6.65 -13.74
C ASN A 104 -12.08 -6.38 -13.06
N ILE A 105 -12.12 -6.35 -11.73
CA ILE A 105 -13.35 -5.97 -10.98
C ILE A 105 -13.77 -4.54 -11.35
N ILE A 106 -12.82 -3.60 -11.37
CA ILE A 106 -13.07 -2.20 -11.74
C ILE A 106 -13.69 -2.12 -13.15
N LEU A 107 -13.09 -2.77 -14.15
CA LEU A 107 -13.58 -2.68 -15.53
C LEU A 107 -14.98 -3.31 -15.68
N HIS A 108 -15.19 -4.51 -15.14
CA HIS A 108 -16.49 -5.19 -15.19
C HIS A 108 -17.61 -4.40 -14.51
N LYS A 109 -17.33 -3.79 -13.35
CA LYS A 109 -18.33 -2.97 -12.62
C LYS A 109 -18.69 -1.67 -13.34
N ASN A 110 -17.87 -1.22 -14.30
CA ASN A 110 -18.12 -0.02 -15.09
C ASN A 110 -18.67 -0.33 -16.50
N GLY A 111 -18.91 -1.60 -16.83
CA GLY A 111 -19.42 -2.00 -18.14
C GLY A 111 -18.42 -1.88 -19.29
N PHE A 112 -17.12 -1.98 -18.99
CA PHE A 112 -16.02 -2.05 -19.97
C PHE A 112 -15.46 -3.46 -20.06
#